data_AF-A0A0D2NE83-F1
#
_entry.id   AF-A0A0D2NE83-F1
#
_cell.length_a   1.000
_cell.length_b   1.000
_cell.length_c   1.000
_cell.angle_alpha   90.00
_cell.angle_beta   90.00
_cell.angle_gamma   90.00
#
_symmetry.space_group_name_H-M   'P 1'
#
loop_
_entity.id
_entity.type
_entity.pdbx_description
1 polymer ?
#
loop_
_entity_poly.entity_id
_entity_poly.type
_entity_poly.pdbx_seq_one_letter_code
_entity_poly.pdbx_strand_id
1 'polypeptide(L)'
;MFADKKALHTTRISSQVCRRWRDLMLDRPFLWARLIDMEEIRHASTPQRWWNVLIQRSGAALLWIRAESESFRRSHPEATDNSIKLEQLFFGFINSNWHRIQRLVIDGNYPAPGLTHAMVSFPAPQLKEFEMPLPKETGDSRSGDLDNEGTITTPIFSGHAPLLRRFRCVGYIVDRQAPWLGNLHSIELNRLYSISDALAVLSAAHSLTEIIIDKLVDGKPSEPLFNVSLPRLKSFRCEASPQPCARLLGQLEFPLGCSMNIHISKYNDPNSIAEENPYLLQVVNIFSLYTKRHLQSSHK
;
A
#
# COMPACT_ATOMS: atom_id res chain seq x y z
N MET A 1 -0.44 11.22 -14.83
CA MET A 1 -1.61 11.98 -14.32
C MET A 1 -1.74 11.78 -12.82
N PHE A 2 -2.04 10.58 -12.32
CA PHE A 2 -2.24 10.34 -10.87
C PHE A 2 -1.03 10.64 -9.96
N ALA A 3 0.19 10.50 -10.49
CA ALA A 3 1.42 10.86 -9.77
C ALA A 3 1.66 12.38 -9.72
N ASP A 4 1.08 13.15 -10.64
CA ASP A 4 1.24 14.60 -10.72
C ASP A 4 0.18 15.28 -9.85
N LYS A 5 0.62 15.82 -8.70
CA LYS A 5 -0.25 16.52 -7.74
C LYS A 5 -0.95 17.74 -8.36
N LYS A 6 -0.41 18.32 -9.43
CA LYS A 6 -0.98 19.49 -10.11
C LYS A 6 -1.91 19.12 -11.26
N ALA A 7 -2.14 17.85 -11.54
CA ALA A 7 -2.89 17.42 -12.71
C ALA A 7 -4.33 17.97 -12.74
N LEU A 8 -5.01 18.05 -11.58
CA LEU A 8 -6.36 18.60 -11.49
C LEU A 8 -6.35 20.10 -11.81
N HIS A 9 -5.43 20.84 -11.20
CA HIS A 9 -5.25 22.28 -11.44
C HIS A 9 -4.90 22.59 -12.90
N THR A 10 -3.92 21.89 -13.47
CA THR A 10 -3.53 22.04 -14.88
C THR A 10 -4.71 21.72 -15.81
N THR A 11 -5.43 20.63 -15.58
CA THR A 11 -6.61 20.27 -16.40
C THR A 11 -7.69 21.35 -16.33
N ARG A 12 -7.91 21.91 -15.15
CA ARG A 12 -8.85 23.02 -14.97
C ARG A 12 -8.43 24.24 -15.79
N ILE A 13 -7.17 24.69 -15.69
CA ILE A 13 -6.66 25.83 -16.45
C ILE A 13 -6.77 25.55 -17.96
N SER A 14 -6.36 24.37 -18.40
CA SER A 14 -6.46 23.97 -19.81
C SER A 14 -7.90 23.99 -20.32
N SER A 15 -8.89 23.63 -19.49
CA SER A 15 -10.32 23.72 -19.85
C SER A 15 -10.85 25.15 -19.98
N GLN A 16 -10.04 26.17 -19.66
CA GLN A 16 -10.41 27.58 -19.72
C GLN A 16 -9.73 28.35 -20.87
N VAL A 17 -8.82 27.71 -21.61
CA VAL A 17 -8.07 28.37 -22.70
C VAL A 17 -8.99 28.85 -23.82
N CYS A 18 -9.87 27.98 -24.33
CA CYS A 18 -10.89 28.34 -25.29
C CYS A 18 -12.08 27.37 -25.23
N ARG A 19 -13.19 27.71 -25.88
CA ARG A 19 -14.41 26.90 -25.89
C ARG A 19 -14.16 25.48 -26.39
N ARG A 20 -13.41 25.32 -27.50
CA ARG A 20 -13.09 24.01 -28.07
C ARG A 20 -12.34 23.10 -27.09
N TRP A 21 -11.39 23.64 -26.31
CA TRP A 21 -10.67 22.87 -25.30
C TRP A 21 -11.56 22.48 -24.13
N ARG A 22 -12.42 23.42 -23.70
CA ARG A 22 -13.43 23.16 -22.68
C ARG A 22 -14.34 22.00 -23.07
N ASP A 23 -14.93 22.08 -24.27
CA ASP A 23 -15.87 21.07 -24.77
C ASP A 23 -15.17 19.71 -24.86
N LEU A 24 -13.98 19.67 -25.46
CA LEU A 24 -13.17 18.45 -25.57
C LEU A 24 -12.86 17.82 -24.20
N MET A 25 -12.57 18.62 -23.17
CA MET A 25 -12.30 18.08 -21.83
C MET A 25 -13.57 17.67 -21.09
N LEU A 26 -14.67 18.41 -21.24
CA LEU A 26 -15.96 18.07 -20.61
C LEU A 26 -16.58 16.81 -21.23
N ASP A 27 -16.38 16.58 -22.52
CA ASP A 27 -16.85 15.38 -23.24
C ASP A 27 -16.07 14.10 -22.89
N ARG A 28 -15.07 14.19 -22.00
CA ARG A 28 -14.20 13.06 -21.62
C ARG A 28 -14.27 12.79 -20.11
N PRO A 29 -15.34 12.12 -19.62
CA PRO A 29 -15.54 11.87 -18.19
C PRO A 29 -14.36 11.15 -17.50
N PHE A 30 -13.67 10.27 -18.22
CA PHE A 30 -12.52 9.53 -17.66
C PHE A 30 -11.35 10.42 -17.28
N LEU A 31 -11.22 11.62 -17.86
CA LEU A 31 -10.19 12.58 -17.46
C LEU A 31 -10.48 13.05 -16.03
N TRP A 32 -11.70 13.53 -15.77
CA TRP A 32 -12.12 14.00 -14.45
C TRP A 32 -12.14 12.89 -13.40
N ALA A 33 -12.55 11.68 -13.80
CA ALA A 33 -12.60 10.50 -12.92
C ALA A 33 -11.21 10.08 -12.38
N ARG A 34 -10.12 10.46 -13.07
CA ARG A 34 -8.73 10.12 -12.71
C ARG A 34 -7.96 11.27 -12.04
N LEU A 35 -8.66 12.37 -11.74
CA LEU A 35 -8.10 13.60 -11.19
C LEU A 35 -8.62 13.93 -9.78
N ILE A 36 -9.22 12.95 -9.09
CA ILE A 36 -9.79 13.18 -7.77
C ILE A 36 -8.64 13.13 -6.75
N ASP A 37 -8.23 14.31 -6.30
CA ASP A 37 -7.21 14.52 -5.28
C ASP A 37 -7.82 15.31 -4.11
N MET A 38 -7.84 14.70 -2.92
CA MET A 38 -8.42 15.30 -1.72
C MET A 38 -7.72 16.59 -1.30
N GLU A 39 -6.40 16.68 -1.48
CA GLU A 39 -5.63 17.82 -0.98
C GLU A 39 -5.99 19.08 -1.78
N GLU A 40 -6.08 18.95 -3.11
CA GLU A 40 -6.53 20.03 -3.99
C GLU A 40 -7.97 20.48 -3.69
N ILE A 41 -8.86 19.54 -3.34
CA ILE A 41 -10.27 19.86 -3.06
C ILE A 41 -10.42 20.52 -1.68
N ARG A 42 -9.62 20.08 -0.69
CA ARG A 42 -9.58 20.68 0.65
C ARG A 42 -9.20 22.15 0.61
N HIS A 43 -8.24 22.54 -0.23
CA HIS A 43 -7.81 23.94 -0.37
C HIS A 43 -8.77 24.82 -1.17
N ALA A 44 -9.81 24.24 -1.77
CA ALA A 44 -10.82 25.01 -2.46
C ALA A 44 -11.72 25.76 -1.46
N SER A 45 -12.13 26.98 -1.81
CA SER A 45 -13.05 27.79 -0.96
C SER A 45 -14.41 27.12 -0.73
N THR A 46 -14.79 26.13 -1.56
CA THR A 46 -16.04 25.37 -1.45
C THR A 46 -15.80 23.88 -1.75
N PRO A 47 -15.19 23.11 -0.82
CA PRO A 47 -14.78 21.72 -1.07
C PRO A 47 -15.93 20.84 -1.54
N GLN A 48 -17.09 20.93 -0.88
CA GLN A 48 -18.29 20.15 -1.24
C GLN A 48 -18.78 20.42 -2.65
N ARG A 49 -18.77 21.69 -3.08
CA ARG A 49 -19.18 22.06 -4.44
C ARG A 49 -18.21 21.51 -5.48
N TRP A 50 -16.91 21.62 -5.20
CA TRP A 50 -15.87 21.07 -6.06
C TRP A 50 -15.98 19.56 -6.20
N TRP A 51 -16.23 18.88 -5.09
CA TRP A 51 -16.50 17.46 -5.06
C TRP A 51 -17.62 17.07 -6.02
N ASN A 52 -18.80 17.68 -5.84
CA ASN A 52 -19.98 17.40 -6.67
C ASN A 52 -19.72 17.64 -8.16
N VAL A 53 -18.99 18.69 -8.50
CA VAL A 53 -18.62 18.99 -9.91
C VAL A 53 -17.72 17.90 -10.48
N LEU A 54 -16.71 17.43 -9.74
CA LEU A 54 -15.83 16.36 -10.22
C LEU A 54 -16.59 15.06 -10.41
N ILE A 55 -17.49 14.71 -9.49
CA ILE A 55 -18.30 13.49 -9.59
C ILE A 55 -19.27 13.58 -10.76
N GLN A 56 -19.96 14.71 -10.91
CA GLN A 56 -20.84 14.92 -12.05
C GLN A 56 -20.08 14.80 -13.37
N ARG A 57 -18.91 15.42 -13.49
CA ARG A 57 -18.06 15.33 -14.69
C ARG A 57 -17.47 13.95 -14.91
N SER A 58 -17.25 13.18 -13.85
CA SER A 58 -16.76 11.80 -13.95
C SER A 58 -17.81 10.86 -14.55
N GLY A 59 -19.09 11.24 -14.56
CA GLY A 59 -20.19 10.42 -15.08
C GLY A 59 -20.20 9.03 -14.46
N ALA A 60 -20.16 8.00 -15.30
CA ALA A 60 -20.04 6.60 -14.90
C ALA A 60 -18.61 6.04 -14.99
N ALA A 61 -17.60 6.87 -15.29
CA ALA A 61 -16.23 6.40 -15.47
C ALA A 61 -15.64 5.87 -14.15
N LEU A 62 -14.67 4.95 -14.27
CA LEU A 62 -13.95 4.38 -13.13
C LEU A 62 -13.06 5.43 -12.47
N LEU A 63 -13.05 5.41 -11.14
CA LEU A 63 -12.49 6.47 -10.31
C LEU A 63 -11.08 6.13 -9.84
N TRP A 64 -10.19 7.11 -9.91
CA TRP A 64 -8.89 7.08 -9.23
C TRP A 64 -8.87 8.20 -8.21
N ILE A 65 -8.66 7.84 -6.95
CA ILE A 65 -8.79 8.75 -5.81
C ILE A 65 -7.50 8.74 -5.01
N ARG A 66 -6.94 9.93 -4.80
CA ARG A 66 -5.78 10.16 -3.95
C ARG A 66 -6.21 10.99 -2.74
N ALA A 67 -5.76 10.59 -1.57
CA ALA A 67 -5.90 11.34 -0.34
C ALA A 67 -4.54 11.41 0.35
N GLU A 68 -4.06 12.61 0.67
CA GLU A 68 -2.81 12.78 1.43
C GLU A 68 -3.10 13.39 2.79
N SER A 69 -2.34 12.96 3.80
CA SER A 69 -2.60 13.27 5.21
C SER A 69 -1.64 14.32 5.79
N GLU A 70 -0.69 14.87 5.01
CA GLU A 70 0.26 15.88 5.53
C GLU A 70 -0.46 17.06 6.20
N SER A 71 -1.68 17.34 5.75
CA SER A 71 -2.55 18.39 6.26
C SER A 71 -3.41 17.98 7.48
N PHE A 72 -3.49 16.69 7.83
CA PHE A 72 -4.12 16.21 9.08
C PHE A 72 -3.13 16.19 10.24
N ARG A 73 -1.84 15.94 9.97
CA ARG A 73 -0.76 15.93 10.96
C ARG A 73 -0.55 17.26 11.69
N ARG A 74 -0.96 18.38 11.11
CA ARG A 74 -0.81 19.72 11.70
C ARG A 74 -2.04 20.21 12.45
N SER A 75 -3.11 19.42 12.49
CA SER A 75 -4.26 19.79 13.32
C SER A 75 -3.86 19.56 14.76
N HIS A 76 -3.74 20.64 15.52
CA HIS A 76 -3.68 20.61 16.97
C HIS A 76 -4.72 19.63 17.55
N PRO A 77 -4.55 19.16 18.80
CA PRO A 77 -5.52 18.28 19.48
C PRO A 77 -6.97 18.79 19.47
N GLU A 78 -7.19 20.06 19.15
CA GLU A 78 -8.48 20.61 18.72
C GLU A 78 -8.68 20.39 17.22
N ALA A 79 -9.06 19.16 16.83
CA ALA A 79 -9.55 18.91 15.49
C ALA A 79 -10.69 19.91 15.19
N THR A 80 -10.46 20.85 14.28
CA THR A 80 -11.50 21.81 13.91
C THR A 80 -12.70 21.06 13.35
N ASP A 81 -13.92 21.53 13.61
CA ASP A 81 -15.18 20.98 13.05
C ASP A 81 -15.11 20.73 11.51
N ASN A 82 -14.28 21.50 10.80
CA ASN A 82 -14.06 21.35 9.37
C ASN A 82 -13.29 20.08 8.96
N SER A 83 -12.33 19.59 9.75
CA SER A 83 -11.58 18.37 9.37
C SER A 83 -12.47 17.14 9.49
N ILE A 84 -13.28 17.06 10.55
CA ILE A 84 -14.26 15.99 10.77
C ILE A 84 -15.28 15.96 9.61
N LYS A 85 -15.80 17.12 9.21
CA LYS A 85 -16.71 17.21 8.06
C LYS A 85 -16.07 16.72 6.77
N LEU A 86 -14.81 17.08 6.49
CA LEU A 86 -14.11 16.63 5.30
C LEU A 86 -13.87 15.10 5.29
N GLU A 87 -13.54 14.51 6.44
CA GLU A 87 -13.42 13.06 6.58
C GLU A 87 -14.76 12.35 6.35
N GLN A 88 -15.84 12.86 6.95
CA GLN A 88 -17.19 12.31 6.74
C GLN A 88 -17.63 12.42 5.28
N LEU A 89 -17.34 13.55 4.63
CA LEU A 89 -17.60 13.74 3.21
C LEU A 89 -16.79 12.78 2.34
N PHE A 90 -15.51 12.61 2.63
CA PHE A 90 -14.64 11.66 1.94
C PHE A 90 -15.16 10.23 2.10
N PHE A 91 -15.44 9.82 3.33
CA PHE A 91 -15.95 8.48 3.62
C PHE A 91 -17.30 8.23 2.95
N GLY A 92 -18.24 9.17 3.09
CA GLY A 92 -19.55 9.08 2.44
C GLY A 92 -19.42 8.97 0.92
N PHE A 93 -18.45 9.67 0.33
CA PHE A 93 -18.15 9.57 -1.08
C PHE A 93 -17.60 8.20 -1.49
N ILE A 94 -16.56 7.74 -0.79
CA ILE A 94 -15.93 6.44 -1.01
C ILE A 94 -16.99 5.34 -0.95
N ASN A 95 -17.81 5.35 0.10
CA ASN A 95 -18.88 4.40 0.30
C ASN A 95 -19.90 4.41 -0.87
N SER A 96 -20.33 5.61 -1.29
CA SER A 96 -21.31 5.75 -2.38
C SER A 96 -20.77 5.34 -3.76
N ASN A 97 -19.44 5.31 -3.93
CA ASN A 97 -18.81 5.09 -5.23
C ASN A 97 -17.88 3.88 -5.27
N TRP A 98 -17.85 3.06 -4.22
CA TRP A 98 -16.90 1.97 -4.06
C TRP A 98 -16.86 1.01 -5.26
N HIS A 99 -18.03 0.70 -5.82
CA HIS A 99 -18.21 -0.12 -7.02
C HIS A 99 -17.53 0.42 -8.30
N ARG A 100 -17.15 1.70 -8.34
CA ARG A 100 -16.45 2.36 -9.46
C ARG A 100 -14.98 2.62 -9.19
N ILE A 101 -14.54 2.48 -7.95
CA ILE A 101 -13.16 2.81 -7.56
C ILE A 101 -12.24 1.74 -8.14
N GLN A 102 -11.31 2.18 -8.99
CA GLN A 102 -10.30 1.33 -9.61
C GLN A 102 -8.93 1.51 -8.94
N ARG A 103 -8.64 2.71 -8.44
CA ARG A 103 -7.40 3.01 -7.73
C ARG A 103 -7.70 3.90 -6.52
N LEU A 104 -7.23 3.49 -5.36
CA LEU A 104 -7.35 4.26 -4.13
C LEU A 104 -5.98 4.34 -3.46
N VAL A 105 -5.51 5.58 -3.26
CA VAL A 105 -4.25 5.85 -2.58
C VAL A 105 -4.52 6.79 -1.41
N ILE A 106 -4.18 6.36 -0.20
CA ILE A 106 -4.39 7.09 1.05
C ILE A 106 -3.04 7.20 1.75
N ASP A 107 -2.37 8.34 1.57
CA ASP A 107 -1.04 8.59 2.13
C ASP A 107 -1.14 9.29 3.49
N GLY A 108 -0.38 8.80 4.49
CA GLY A 108 -0.08 9.43 5.77
C GLY A 108 -0.99 9.08 6.97
N ASN A 109 -0.86 9.82 8.07
CA ASN A 109 -1.51 9.52 9.38
C ASN A 109 -3.02 9.83 9.37
N TYR A 110 -3.84 9.05 8.66
CA TYR A 110 -5.28 9.14 8.85
C TYR A 110 -5.66 8.61 10.25
N PRO A 111 -6.25 9.45 11.13
CA PRO A 111 -6.30 9.19 12.57
C PRO A 111 -7.40 8.22 13.03
N ALA A 112 -8.04 7.45 12.16
CA ALA A 112 -9.12 6.56 12.57
C ALA A 112 -8.94 5.15 11.99
N PRO A 113 -8.36 4.22 12.78
CA PRO A 113 -8.41 2.79 12.51
C PRO A 113 -9.82 2.34 12.08
N GLY A 114 -10.86 2.87 12.75
CA GLY A 114 -12.26 2.61 12.43
C GLY A 114 -12.72 3.04 11.03
N LEU A 115 -12.23 4.16 10.49
CA LEU A 115 -12.61 4.63 9.15
C LEU A 115 -11.99 3.77 8.06
N THR A 116 -10.69 3.46 8.20
CA THR A 116 -10.01 2.56 7.25
C THR A 116 -10.67 1.18 7.25
N HIS A 117 -11.04 0.69 8.44
CA HIS A 117 -11.70 -0.60 8.61
C HIS A 117 -13.06 -0.64 7.92
N ALA A 118 -13.89 0.39 8.12
CA ALA A 118 -15.18 0.49 7.46
C ALA A 118 -15.02 0.52 5.94
N MET A 119 -14.02 1.24 5.40
CA MET A 119 -13.77 1.31 3.96
C MET A 119 -13.37 -0.05 3.36
N VAL A 120 -12.45 -0.77 4.01
CA VAL A 120 -12.03 -2.08 3.51
C VAL A 120 -13.04 -3.18 3.79
N SER A 121 -14.16 -2.90 4.46
CA SER A 121 -15.20 -3.90 4.71
C SER A 121 -16.17 -4.10 3.55
N PHE A 122 -16.08 -3.29 2.48
CA PHE A 122 -17.00 -3.35 1.33
C PHE A 122 -16.43 -4.12 0.11
N PRO A 123 -17.27 -4.81 -0.68
CA PRO A 123 -16.83 -5.50 -1.88
C PRO A 123 -16.32 -4.52 -2.94
N ALA A 124 -15.13 -4.76 -3.47
CA ALA A 124 -14.42 -3.83 -4.35
C ALA A 124 -14.27 -4.40 -5.79
N PRO A 125 -15.38 -4.52 -6.56
CA PRO A 125 -15.40 -5.29 -7.82
C PRO A 125 -14.49 -4.70 -8.92
N GLN A 126 -14.22 -3.39 -8.90
CA GLN A 126 -13.44 -2.70 -9.91
C GLN A 126 -12.02 -2.33 -9.45
N LEU A 127 -11.70 -2.57 -8.18
CA LEU A 127 -10.46 -2.13 -7.54
C LEU A 127 -9.28 -2.94 -8.08
N LYS A 128 -8.26 -2.22 -8.59
CA LYS A 128 -7.01 -2.77 -9.11
C LYS A 128 -5.82 -2.44 -8.24
N GLU A 129 -5.83 -1.24 -7.64
CA GLU A 129 -4.72 -0.72 -6.85
C GLU A 129 -5.28 -0.12 -5.56
N PHE A 130 -4.83 -0.66 -4.43
CA PHE A 130 -5.09 -0.10 -3.10
C PHE A 130 -3.74 0.15 -2.43
N GLU A 131 -3.47 1.41 -2.09
CA GLU A 131 -2.24 1.81 -1.44
C GLU A 131 -2.55 2.69 -0.22
N MET A 132 -2.12 2.24 0.95
CA MET A 132 -2.17 2.97 2.21
C MET A 132 -0.83 2.75 2.91
N PRO A 133 0.23 3.45 2.46
CA PRO A 133 1.59 3.24 2.96
C PRO A 133 1.71 3.65 4.42
N LEU A 134 2.68 3.04 5.11
CA LEU A 134 3.05 3.47 6.45
C LEU A 134 3.46 4.94 6.44
N PRO A 135 3.03 5.71 7.44
CA PRO A 135 3.65 6.98 7.66
C PRO A 135 5.13 6.76 7.93
N LYS A 136 5.98 7.48 7.21
CA LYS A 136 7.42 7.47 7.48
C LYS A 136 7.62 7.80 8.95
N GLU A 137 8.23 6.88 9.69
CA GLU A 137 8.62 7.08 11.07
C GLU A 137 9.63 8.22 11.10
N THR A 138 9.14 9.43 11.37
CA THR A 138 9.99 10.51 11.86
C THR A 138 10.34 10.11 13.28
N GLY A 139 11.64 9.87 13.56
CA GLY A 139 12.18 9.12 14.71
C GLY A 139 11.78 9.52 16.14
N ASP A 140 10.79 10.39 16.32
CA ASP A 140 10.29 10.86 17.61
C ASP A 140 8.94 10.24 18.03
N SER A 141 8.25 9.52 17.14
CA SER A 141 6.97 8.89 17.49
C SER A 141 7.20 7.55 18.19
N ARG A 142 7.23 7.57 19.52
CA ARG A 142 7.22 6.37 20.37
C ARG A 142 6.00 5.50 20.01
N SER A 143 6.24 4.43 19.29
CA SER A 143 5.26 3.52 18.69
C SER A 143 4.57 2.59 19.70
N GLY A 144 4.35 3.02 20.94
CA GLY A 144 4.06 2.15 22.08
C GLY A 144 2.66 1.51 22.14
N ASP A 145 1.65 2.06 21.43
CA ASP A 145 0.25 1.71 21.72
C ASP A 145 -0.47 0.92 20.62
N LEU A 146 0.17 0.63 19.48
CA LEU A 146 -0.50 -0.12 18.39
C LEU A 146 -0.55 -1.64 18.63
N ASP A 147 0.10 -2.16 19.67
CA ASP A 147 0.20 -3.60 19.92
C ASP A 147 -1.03 -4.19 20.64
N ASN A 148 -1.96 -3.35 21.10
CA ASN A 148 -3.14 -3.77 21.87
C ASN A 148 -4.49 -3.66 21.15
N GLU A 149 -4.55 -3.09 19.94
CA GLU A 149 -5.79 -3.15 19.14
C GLU A 149 -5.90 -4.54 18.53
N GLY A 150 -6.82 -5.34 19.07
CA GLY A 150 -7.05 -6.73 18.67
C GLY A 150 -7.09 -6.88 17.15
N THR A 151 -6.43 -7.93 16.66
CA THR A 151 -6.32 -8.24 15.24
C THR A 151 -7.72 -8.36 14.65
N ILE A 152 -8.09 -7.41 13.80
CA ILE A 152 -9.41 -7.40 13.19
C ILE A 152 -9.48 -8.55 12.18
N THR A 153 -10.41 -9.47 12.38
CA THR A 153 -10.57 -10.69 11.58
C THR A 153 -11.49 -10.52 10.37
N THR A 154 -12.05 -9.34 10.14
CA THR A 154 -12.98 -9.12 9.02
C THR A 154 -12.25 -9.24 7.68
N PRO A 155 -12.78 -10.03 6.72
CA PRO A 155 -12.16 -10.15 5.40
C PRO A 155 -12.07 -8.81 4.68
N ILE A 156 -10.86 -8.47 4.25
CA ILE A 156 -10.60 -7.28 3.44
C ILE A 156 -11.38 -7.40 2.12
N PHE A 157 -12.06 -6.31 1.79
CA PHE A 157 -13.02 -6.13 0.69
C PHE A 157 -14.19 -7.10 0.71
N SER A 158 -14.63 -7.53 1.90
CA SER A 158 -15.58 -8.64 2.06
C SER A 158 -15.15 -9.92 1.31
N GLY A 159 -13.84 -10.10 1.10
CA GLY A 159 -13.30 -11.18 0.26
C GLY A 159 -13.51 -11.01 -1.24
N HIS A 160 -14.10 -9.90 -1.72
CA HIS A 160 -14.46 -9.69 -3.12
C HIS A 160 -13.73 -8.49 -3.73
N ALA A 161 -12.52 -8.74 -4.26
CA ALA A 161 -11.76 -7.77 -5.05
C ALA A 161 -11.09 -8.45 -6.27
N PRO A 162 -11.87 -9.01 -7.20
CA PRO A 162 -11.38 -9.93 -8.22
C PRO A 162 -10.36 -9.30 -9.18
N LEU A 163 -10.34 -7.98 -9.33
CA LEU A 163 -9.41 -7.26 -10.21
C LEU A 163 -8.17 -6.71 -9.48
N LEU A 164 -8.02 -6.98 -8.18
CA LEU A 164 -6.94 -6.42 -7.37
C LEU A 164 -5.59 -6.98 -7.82
N ARG A 165 -4.66 -6.08 -8.14
CA ARG A 165 -3.31 -6.42 -8.62
C ARG A 165 -2.23 -5.84 -7.72
N ARG A 166 -2.50 -4.73 -7.05
CA ARG A 166 -1.57 -4.13 -6.10
C ARG A 166 -2.28 -3.87 -4.79
N PHE A 167 -1.71 -4.40 -3.73
CA PHE A 167 -2.19 -4.22 -2.38
C PHE A 167 -1.05 -3.78 -1.47
N ARG A 168 -1.13 -2.56 -0.99
CA ARG A 168 -0.23 -2.02 0.03
C ARG A 168 -1.10 -1.43 1.11
N CYS A 169 -1.16 -2.06 2.25
CA CYS A 169 -2.04 -1.63 3.32
C CYS A 169 -1.39 -1.96 4.64
N VAL A 170 -1.19 -0.95 5.47
CA VAL A 170 -0.66 -1.18 6.82
C VAL A 170 -1.78 -1.15 7.84
N GLY A 171 -1.63 -1.95 8.89
CA GLY A 171 -2.69 -2.17 9.88
C GLY A 171 -3.50 -3.43 9.64
N TYR A 172 -3.24 -4.19 8.57
CA TYR A 172 -4.07 -5.33 8.17
C TYR A 172 -3.27 -6.59 7.86
N ILE A 173 -3.76 -7.70 8.38
CA ILE A 173 -3.34 -9.05 8.00
C ILE A 173 -4.32 -9.55 6.94
N VAL A 174 -3.81 -9.89 5.76
CA VAL A 174 -4.60 -10.45 4.68
C VAL A 174 -4.94 -11.90 5.00
N ASP A 175 -6.21 -12.26 4.82
CA ASP A 175 -6.63 -13.66 4.86
C ASP A 175 -5.93 -14.45 3.75
N ARG A 176 -5.15 -15.47 4.13
CA ARG A 176 -4.46 -16.39 3.21
C ARG A 176 -5.39 -17.14 2.25
N GLN A 177 -6.69 -17.20 2.55
CA GLN A 177 -7.71 -17.81 1.69
C GLN A 177 -8.44 -16.80 0.81
N ALA A 178 -8.06 -15.52 0.86
CA ALA A 178 -8.72 -14.50 0.06
C ALA A 178 -8.59 -14.81 -1.44
N PRO A 179 -9.70 -14.91 -2.19
CA PRO A 179 -9.70 -15.42 -3.56
C PRO A 179 -8.98 -14.48 -4.55
N TRP A 180 -8.77 -13.23 -4.15
CA TRP A 180 -8.06 -12.24 -4.96
C TRP A 180 -6.53 -12.31 -4.83
N LEU A 181 -5.97 -13.09 -3.89
CA LEU A 181 -4.52 -13.24 -3.74
C LEU A 181 -3.83 -13.77 -5.00
N GLY A 182 -4.45 -14.72 -5.70
CA GLY A 182 -3.91 -15.28 -6.95
C GLY A 182 -3.75 -14.26 -8.09
N ASN A 183 -4.44 -13.12 -8.00
CA ASN A 183 -4.39 -12.03 -8.97
C ASN A 183 -3.38 -10.92 -8.60
N LEU A 184 -2.81 -10.97 -7.40
CA LEU A 184 -1.84 -9.96 -6.96
C LEU A 184 -0.55 -10.04 -7.77
N HIS A 185 -0.08 -8.87 -8.17
CA HIS A 185 1.23 -8.64 -8.80
C HIS A 185 2.19 -7.90 -7.88
N SER A 186 1.70 -7.17 -6.89
CA SER A 186 2.48 -6.34 -5.98
C SER A 186 1.85 -6.37 -4.60
N ILE A 187 2.64 -6.74 -3.59
CA ILE A 187 2.21 -6.77 -2.18
C ILE A 187 3.26 -6.14 -1.27
N GLU A 188 2.78 -5.45 -0.23
CA GLU A 188 3.59 -4.98 0.88
C GLU A 188 3.17 -5.69 2.17
N LEU A 189 4.11 -6.41 2.80
CA LEU A 189 3.92 -7.10 4.07
C LEU A 189 4.69 -6.35 5.14
N ASN A 190 4.04 -6.03 6.25
CA ASN A 190 4.59 -5.19 7.31
C ASN A 190 4.79 -5.95 8.64
N ARG A 191 5.11 -5.24 9.72
CA ARG A 191 5.28 -5.78 11.07
C ARG A 191 4.13 -6.57 11.68
N LEU A 192 2.94 -6.54 11.10
CA LEU A 192 1.83 -7.38 11.55
C LEU A 192 1.95 -8.83 11.11
N TYR A 193 2.85 -9.14 10.18
CA TYR A 193 3.06 -10.48 9.69
C TYR A 193 4.18 -11.16 10.46
N SER A 194 3.88 -12.35 10.98
CA SER A 194 4.92 -13.33 11.26
C SER A 194 5.52 -13.84 9.95
N ILE A 195 6.71 -14.44 10.01
CA ILE A 195 7.33 -15.08 8.84
C ILE A 195 6.43 -16.18 8.26
N SER A 196 5.76 -16.95 9.13
CA SER A 196 4.84 -18.03 8.74
C SER A 196 3.63 -17.48 7.98
N ASP A 197 3.02 -16.40 8.49
CA ASP A 197 1.89 -15.73 7.84
C ASP A 197 2.31 -15.11 6.50
N ALA A 198 3.48 -14.46 6.47
CA ALA A 198 4.04 -13.91 5.24
C ALA A 198 4.23 -15.00 4.18
N LEU A 199 4.84 -16.14 4.53
CA LEU A 199 5.02 -17.26 3.59
C LEU A 199 3.68 -17.85 3.14
N ALA A 200 2.70 -17.97 4.03
CA ALA A 200 1.35 -18.41 3.66
C ALA A 200 0.71 -17.49 2.62
N VAL A 201 0.76 -16.17 2.82
CA VAL A 201 0.24 -15.20 1.84
C VAL A 201 1.01 -15.25 0.53
N LEU A 202 2.34 -15.29 0.58
CA LEU A 202 3.18 -15.36 -0.62
C LEU A 202 2.94 -16.64 -1.43
N SER A 203 2.66 -17.76 -0.76
CA SER A 203 2.35 -19.04 -1.42
C SER A 203 1.01 -19.05 -2.15
N ALA A 204 0.02 -18.31 -1.65
CA ALA A 204 -1.28 -18.14 -2.30
C ALA A 204 -1.22 -17.18 -3.50
N ALA A 205 -0.23 -16.27 -3.52
CA ALA A 205 -0.10 -15.20 -4.50
C ALA A 205 0.90 -15.52 -5.64
N HIS A 206 0.60 -16.57 -6.42
CA HIS A 206 1.50 -17.09 -7.46
C HIS A 206 1.80 -16.11 -8.64
N SER A 207 1.04 -15.01 -8.76
CA SER A 207 1.20 -14.00 -9.82
C SER A 207 2.10 -12.83 -9.42
N LEU A 208 2.71 -12.87 -8.23
CA LEU A 208 3.52 -11.78 -7.71
C LEU A 208 4.73 -11.48 -8.59
N THR A 209 4.93 -10.19 -8.83
CA THR A 209 6.06 -9.61 -9.57
C THR A 209 6.87 -8.64 -8.72
N GLU A 210 6.28 -8.10 -7.66
CA GLU A 210 6.90 -7.16 -6.73
C GLU A 210 6.51 -7.56 -5.30
N ILE A 211 7.51 -7.68 -4.43
CA ILE A 211 7.32 -7.89 -2.99
C ILE A 211 8.06 -6.80 -2.25
N ILE A 212 7.37 -6.18 -1.30
CA ILE A 212 7.95 -5.25 -0.34
C ILE A 212 7.71 -5.84 1.05
N ILE A 213 8.78 -5.99 1.82
CA ILE A 213 8.75 -6.43 3.21
C ILE A 213 9.21 -5.25 4.07
N ASP A 214 8.42 -4.87 5.06
CA ASP A 214 8.70 -3.77 5.99
C ASP A 214 8.54 -4.23 7.44
N LYS A 215 9.65 -4.52 8.11
CA LYS A 215 9.78 -4.85 9.53
C LYS A 215 8.97 -6.06 10.01
N LEU A 216 9.12 -7.23 9.38
CA LEU A 216 8.47 -8.46 9.88
C LEU A 216 8.81 -8.76 11.34
N VAL A 217 7.85 -9.34 12.05
CA VAL A 217 8.04 -9.84 13.41
C VAL A 217 8.45 -11.31 13.35
N ASP A 218 9.37 -11.69 14.24
CA ASP A 218 9.69 -13.11 14.36
C ASP A 218 8.53 -13.85 15.02
N GLY A 219 8.01 -14.87 14.35
CA GLY A 219 6.95 -15.71 14.89
C GLY A 219 7.48 -16.62 15.99
N LYS A 220 6.57 -17.43 16.57
CA LYS A 220 7.00 -18.49 17.49
C LYS A 220 7.93 -19.46 16.75
N PRO A 221 9.10 -19.82 17.31
CA PRO A 221 10.11 -20.63 16.62
C PRO A 221 9.64 -22.05 16.26
N SER A 222 8.53 -22.52 16.84
CA SER A 222 8.04 -23.89 16.68
C SER A 222 7.22 -24.14 15.41
N GLU A 223 6.94 -23.12 14.60
CA GLU A 223 6.13 -23.31 13.40
C GLU A 223 6.97 -23.85 12.22
N PRO A 224 6.54 -24.96 11.58
CA PRO A 224 7.24 -25.49 10.43
C PRO A 224 7.17 -24.49 9.27
N LEU A 225 8.32 -24.09 8.76
CA LEU A 225 8.44 -23.25 7.59
C LEU A 225 8.50 -24.11 6.32
N PHE A 226 7.95 -23.60 5.23
CA PHE A 226 7.96 -24.28 3.93
C PHE A 226 8.53 -23.35 2.86
N ASN A 227 9.15 -23.95 1.85
CA ASN A 227 9.72 -23.21 0.74
C ASN A 227 8.61 -22.68 -0.18
N VAL A 228 8.73 -21.41 -0.57
CA VAL A 228 7.80 -20.73 -1.48
C VAL A 228 8.53 -20.37 -2.76
N SER A 229 8.00 -20.86 -3.88
CA SER A 229 8.54 -20.57 -5.21
C SER A 229 7.78 -19.41 -5.86
N LEU A 230 8.50 -18.38 -6.29
CA LEU A 230 7.93 -17.15 -6.85
C LEU A 230 8.44 -16.91 -8.29
N PRO A 231 8.02 -17.74 -9.26
CA PRO A 231 8.65 -17.80 -10.58
C PRO A 231 8.53 -16.51 -11.42
N ARG A 232 7.58 -15.63 -11.08
CA ARG A 232 7.30 -14.37 -11.80
C ARG A 232 7.88 -13.13 -11.11
N LEU A 233 8.56 -13.32 -9.99
CA LEU A 233 9.08 -12.22 -9.18
C LEU A 233 10.15 -11.44 -9.94
N LYS A 234 9.97 -10.13 -10.05
CA LYS A 234 10.89 -9.20 -10.74
C LYS A 234 11.59 -8.28 -9.77
N SER A 235 10.95 -7.95 -8.65
CA SER A 235 11.50 -7.05 -7.64
C SER A 235 11.17 -7.55 -6.24
N PHE A 236 12.21 -7.64 -5.41
CA PHE A 236 12.11 -7.94 -3.99
C PHE A 236 12.81 -6.84 -3.21
N ARG A 237 12.06 -6.16 -2.33
CA ARG A 237 12.59 -5.22 -1.36
C ARG A 237 12.31 -5.76 0.03
N CYS A 238 13.33 -5.81 0.87
CA CYS A 238 13.18 -6.16 2.28
C CYS A 238 13.85 -5.12 3.16
N GLU A 239 13.07 -4.48 4.01
CA GLU A 239 13.50 -3.57 5.06
C GLU A 239 13.12 -4.20 6.40
N ALA A 240 14.02 -4.97 7.01
CA ALA A 240 13.70 -5.70 8.24
C ALA A 240 14.94 -5.90 9.11
N SER A 241 14.72 -6.40 10.32
CA SER A 241 15.78 -6.93 11.17
C SER A 241 16.49 -8.11 10.51
N PRO A 242 17.80 -8.34 10.79
CA PRO A 242 18.60 -9.42 10.24
C PRO A 242 17.95 -10.80 10.36
N GLN A 243 17.41 -11.13 11.53
CA GLN A 243 16.90 -12.47 11.81
C GLN A 243 15.64 -12.82 10.99
N PRO A 244 14.53 -12.06 11.04
CA PRO A 244 13.38 -12.31 10.18
C PRO A 244 13.71 -12.27 8.69
N CYS A 245 14.60 -11.35 8.28
CA CYS A 245 15.06 -11.26 6.90
C CYS A 245 15.78 -12.54 6.46
N ALA A 246 16.77 -13.02 7.23
CA ALA A 246 17.51 -14.25 6.93
C ALA A 246 16.59 -15.46 6.84
N ARG A 247 15.69 -15.62 7.81
CA ARG A 247 14.73 -16.72 7.87
C ARG A 247 13.78 -16.70 6.67
N LEU A 248 13.20 -15.53 6.34
CA LEU A 248 12.33 -15.38 5.18
C LEU A 248 13.09 -15.72 3.88
N LEU A 249 14.26 -15.10 3.67
CA LEU A 249 15.08 -15.31 2.48
C LEU A 249 15.48 -16.77 2.28
N GLY A 250 15.73 -17.51 3.37
CA GLY A 250 16.05 -18.94 3.32
C GLY A 250 14.90 -19.82 2.84
N GLN A 251 13.66 -19.33 2.87
CA GLN A 251 12.46 -20.06 2.43
C GLN A 251 11.95 -19.60 1.07
N LEU A 252 12.52 -18.55 0.48
CA LEU A 252 12.07 -18.02 -0.81
C LEU A 252 12.98 -18.50 -1.96
N GLU A 253 12.37 -19.01 -3.03
CA GLU A 253 13.08 -19.30 -4.28
C GLU A 253 12.90 -18.15 -5.28
N PHE A 254 14.00 -17.45 -5.56
CA PHE A 254 14.02 -16.31 -6.47
C PHE A 254 14.38 -16.73 -7.91
N PRO A 255 13.68 -16.19 -8.92
CA PRO A 255 14.08 -16.36 -10.32
C PRO A 255 15.35 -15.54 -10.62
N LEU A 256 16.16 -16.00 -11.59
CA LEU A 256 17.46 -15.39 -11.93
C LEU A 256 17.39 -13.92 -12.35
N GLY A 257 16.24 -13.43 -12.80
CA GLY A 257 16.01 -12.04 -13.22
C GLY A 257 15.49 -11.11 -12.13
N CYS A 258 15.37 -11.57 -10.89
CA CYS A 258 14.82 -10.76 -9.80
C CYS A 258 15.80 -9.66 -9.38
N SER A 259 15.32 -8.41 -9.30
CA SER A 259 16.05 -7.34 -8.62
C SER A 259 15.86 -7.50 -7.11
N MET A 260 16.95 -7.52 -6.35
CA MET A 260 16.93 -7.69 -4.90
C MET A 260 17.51 -6.45 -4.22
N ASN A 261 16.74 -5.85 -3.31
CA ASN A 261 17.17 -4.72 -2.48
C ASN A 261 16.90 -5.06 -1.01
N ILE A 262 17.97 -5.22 -0.23
CA ILE A 262 17.87 -5.55 1.19
C ILE A 262 18.42 -4.37 1.98
N HIS A 263 17.56 -3.77 2.79
CA HIS A 263 17.91 -2.80 3.80
C HIS A 263 17.78 -3.45 5.17
N ILE A 264 18.90 -3.58 5.88
CA ILE A 264 18.89 -4.01 7.26
C ILE A 264 18.86 -2.77 8.16
N SER A 265 17.84 -2.66 9.01
CA SER A 265 17.73 -1.59 10.00
C SER A 265 18.84 -1.72 11.04
N LYS A 266 19.53 -0.62 11.33
CA LYS A 266 20.56 -0.59 12.40
C LYS A 266 19.89 -0.60 13.77
N TYR A 267 20.47 -1.35 14.69
CA TYR A 267 20.10 -1.28 16.10
C TYR A 267 20.82 -0.13 16.76
N ASN A 268 20.09 0.57 17.62
CA ASN A 268 20.67 1.59 18.48
C ASN A 268 21.36 0.98 19.72
N ASP A 269 21.17 -0.33 19.99
CA ASP A 269 21.79 -1.04 21.11
C ASP A 269 23.07 -1.78 20.66
N PRO A 270 24.26 -1.41 21.16
CA PRO A 270 25.51 -2.10 20.87
C PRO A 270 25.51 -3.58 21.24
N ASN A 271 24.77 -3.99 22.28
CA ASN A 271 24.74 -5.37 22.75
C ASN A 271 24.02 -6.29 21.76
N SER A 272 23.01 -5.77 21.06
CA SER A 272 22.26 -6.50 20.02
C SER A 272 23.14 -6.87 18.81
N ILE A 273 24.21 -6.11 18.54
CA ILE A 273 25.08 -6.35 17.39
C ILE A 273 25.78 -7.72 17.48
N ALA A 274 26.22 -8.12 18.67
CA ALA A 274 26.93 -9.39 18.86
C ALA A 274 26.02 -10.59 18.64
N GLU A 275 24.77 -10.50 19.13
CA GLU A 275 23.77 -11.56 19.01
C GLU A 275 23.27 -11.73 17.58
N GLU A 276 23.21 -10.65 16.80
CA GLU A 276 22.63 -10.68 15.45
C GLU A 276 23.63 -10.88 14.31
N ASN A 277 24.93 -10.78 14.59
CA ASN A 277 25.98 -11.02 13.62
C ASN A 277 25.83 -12.34 12.83
N PRO A 278 25.45 -13.48 13.46
CA PRO A 278 25.18 -14.72 12.71
C PRO A 278 24.09 -14.56 11.64
N TYR A 279 23.03 -13.80 11.91
CA TYR A 279 21.93 -13.59 10.96
C TYR A 279 22.32 -12.63 9.85
N LEU A 280 23.10 -11.58 10.16
CA LEU A 280 23.68 -10.71 9.14
C LEU A 280 24.53 -11.50 8.15
N LEU A 281 25.38 -12.40 8.65
CA LEU A 281 26.18 -13.29 7.80
C LEU A 281 25.28 -14.21 6.95
N GLN A 282 24.18 -14.73 7.50
CA GLN A 282 23.22 -15.52 6.71
C GLN A 282 22.60 -14.70 5.57
N VAL A 283 22.15 -13.48 5.82
CA VAL A 283 21.62 -12.58 4.76
C VAL A 283 22.67 -12.34 3.68
N VAL A 284 23.91 -12.02 4.07
CA VAL A 284 25.03 -11.80 3.14
C VAL A 284 25.34 -13.05 2.32
N ASN A 285 25.31 -14.23 2.94
CA ASN A 285 25.55 -15.50 2.25
C ASN A 285 24.45 -15.79 1.22
N ILE A 286 23.19 -15.58 1.56
CA ILE A 286 22.07 -15.76 0.62
C ILE A 286 22.20 -14.79 -0.56
N PHE A 287 22.51 -13.51 -0.29
CA PHE A 287 22.73 -12.51 -1.34
C PHE A 287 23.92 -12.85 -2.24
N SER A 288 25.02 -13.34 -1.65
CA SER A 288 26.22 -13.77 -2.38
C SER A 288 25.93 -14.97 -3.30
N LEU A 289 25.16 -15.95 -2.80
CA LEU A 289 24.72 -17.10 -3.59
C LEU A 289 23.83 -16.66 -4.76
N TYR A 290 22.90 -15.74 -4.51
CA TYR A 290 22.03 -15.17 -5.55
C TYR A 290 22.85 -14.47 -6.63
N THR A 291 23.77 -13.59 -6.23
CA THR A 291 24.65 -12.84 -7.14
C THR A 291 25.51 -13.78 -7.99
N LYS A 292 26.07 -14.83 -7.38
CA LYS A 292 26.86 -15.85 -8.09
C LYS A 292 26.04 -16.55 -9.17
N ARG A 293 24.81 -16.99 -8.85
CA ARG A 293 23.90 -17.63 -9.82
C ARG A 293 23.55 -16.68 -10.96
N HIS A 294 23.28 -15.41 -10.65
CA HIS A 294 22.96 -14.39 -11.64
C HIS A 294 24.12 -14.19 -12.63
N LEU A 295 25.35 -13.98 -12.15
CA LEU A 295 26.54 -13.82 -12.99
C LEU A 295 26.83 -15.05 -13.86
N GLN A 296 26.60 -16.26 -13.34
CA GLN A 296 26.77 -17.48 -14.13
C GLN A 296 25.74 -17.62 -15.25
N SER A 297 24.54 -17.05 -15.08
CA SER A 297 23.48 -17.10 -16.09
C SER A 297 23.67 -16.07 -17.22
N SER A 298 24.33 -14.94 -16.95
CA SER A 298 24.56 -13.88 -17.96
C SER A 298 25.62 -14.23 -19.01
N HIS A 299 26.36 -15.32 -18.83
CA HIS A 299 27.39 -15.77 -19.76
C HIS A 299 26.94 -16.89 -20.73
N LYS A 300 25.65 -17.27 -20.68
CA LYS A 300 25.04 -18.24 -21.59
C LYS A 300 24.09 -17.54 -22.55
#